data_AF-A0A136WGX8-F1
#
_entry.id   AF-A0A136WGX8-F1
#
_cell.length_a   1.000
_cell.length_b   1.000
_cell.length_c   1.000
_cell.angle_alpha   90.00
_cell.angle_beta   90.00
_cell.angle_gamma   90.00
#
_symmetry.space_group_name_H-M   'P 1'
#
loop_
_entity.id
_entity.type
_entity.pdbx_description
1 polymer ?
#
loop_
_entity_poly.entity_id
_entity_poly.type
_entity_poly.pdbx_seq_one_letter_code
_entity_poly.pdbx_strand_id
1 'polypeptide(L)'
;MKRLMTIILLILILLFVSACGAKKVTHMGLNAEILEINTELKGFVVKSLDKDSILCEKCYISCESDNVYYIYADNETGETKDLSYNDYRVGDEITVDVNSVENGYSLTSRVQLITQRK
;
A
#
# COMPACT_ATOMS: atom_id res chain seq x y z
N MET A 1 -46.07 -8.25 -26.36
CA MET A 1 -45.73 -8.63 -24.97
C MET A 1 -44.45 -9.45 -24.88
N LYS A 2 -44.34 -10.62 -25.53
CA LYS A 2 -43.13 -11.47 -25.47
C LYS A 2 -41.82 -10.75 -25.86
N ARG A 3 -41.82 -9.99 -26.97
CA ARG A 3 -40.63 -9.22 -27.41
C ARG A 3 -40.21 -8.11 -26.45
N LEU A 4 -41.19 -7.46 -25.79
CA LEU A 4 -40.92 -6.41 -24.80
C LEU A 4 -40.25 -7.02 -23.56
N MET A 5 -40.71 -8.19 -23.14
CA MET A 5 -40.14 -8.94 -22.01
C MET A 5 -38.71 -9.39 -22.29
N THR A 6 -38.41 -9.82 -23.52
CA THR A 6 -37.04 -10.19 -23.93
C THR A 6 -36.08 -8.99 -23.89
N ILE A 7 -36.54 -7.81 -24.33
CA ILE A 7 -35.72 -6.59 -24.30
C ILE A 7 -35.41 -6.18 -22.86
N ILE A 8 -36.41 -6.22 -21.95
CA ILE A 8 -36.21 -5.88 -20.53
C ILE A 8 -35.21 -6.83 -19.88
N LEU A 9 -35.28 -8.13 -20.16
CA LEU A 9 -34.35 -9.12 -19.63
C LEU A 9 -32.91 -8.87 -20.12
N LEU A 10 -32.73 -8.51 -21.39
CA LEU A 10 -31.42 -8.21 -21.97
C LEU A 10 -30.78 -6.97 -21.34
N ILE A 11 -31.59 -5.92 -21.10
CA ILE A 11 -31.14 -4.69 -20.43
C ILE A 11 -30.74 -4.99 -18.99
N LEU A 12 -31.51 -5.81 -18.27
CA LEU A 12 -31.20 -6.21 -16.90
C LEU A 12 -29.87 -6.97 -16.84
N ILE A 13 -29.62 -7.90 -17.77
CA ILE A 13 -28.35 -8.62 -17.87
C ILE A 13 -27.19 -7.64 -18.14
N LEU A 14 -27.33 -6.72 -19.10
CA LEU A 14 -26.29 -5.73 -19.43
C LEU A 14 -25.89 -4.86 -18.22
N LEU A 15 -26.85 -4.50 -17.37
CA LEU A 15 -26.58 -3.75 -16.13
C LEU A 15 -25.79 -4.57 -15.09
N PHE A 16 -25.97 -5.89 -15.04
CA PHE A 16 -25.18 -6.77 -14.16
C PHE A 16 -23.74 -6.98 -14.65
N VAL A 17 -23.48 -6.90 -15.96
CA VAL A 17 -22.11 -7.10 -16.51
C VAL A 17 -21.25 -5.83 -16.42
N SER A 18 -21.84 -4.63 -16.32
CA SER A 18 -21.10 -3.36 -16.27
C SER A 18 -20.56 -2.97 -14.89
N ALA A 19 -20.75 -3.78 -13.85
CA ALA A 19 -20.38 -3.43 -12.48
C ALA A 19 -18.89 -3.62 -12.13
N CYS A 20 -18.06 -4.10 -13.07
CA CYS A 20 -16.62 -4.24 -12.84
C CYS A 20 -15.90 -2.91 -13.15
N GLY A 21 -15.98 -1.97 -12.21
CA GLY A 21 -15.08 -0.81 -12.20
C GLY A 21 -13.68 -1.24 -11.77
N ALA A 22 -12.64 -0.65 -12.36
CA ALA A 22 -11.27 -0.84 -11.90
C ALA A 22 -11.21 -0.53 -10.39
N LYS A 23 -10.92 -1.54 -9.57
CA LYS A 23 -10.70 -1.34 -8.14
C LYS A 23 -9.50 -0.41 -8.01
N LYS A 24 -9.74 0.82 -7.57
CA LYS A 24 -8.66 1.68 -7.10
C LYS A 24 -8.10 0.98 -5.86
N VAL A 25 -6.88 0.46 -5.96
CA VAL A 25 -6.25 -0.20 -4.82
C VAL A 25 -6.02 0.88 -3.77
N THR A 26 -6.76 0.80 -2.67
CA THR A 26 -6.57 1.68 -1.53
C THR A 26 -5.48 1.05 -0.68
N HIS A 27 -4.30 1.66 -0.65
CA HIS A 27 -3.24 1.30 0.28
C HIS A 27 -3.62 1.79 1.69
N MET A 28 -3.42 0.93 2.70
CA MET A 28 -3.73 1.26 4.09
C MET A 28 -2.46 1.73 4.79
N GLY A 29 -2.50 2.92 5.39
CA GLY A 29 -1.37 3.57 6.05
C GLY A 29 -0.89 4.83 5.31
N LEU A 30 0.32 5.28 5.62
CA LEU A 30 0.92 6.48 5.04
C LEU A 30 1.89 6.11 3.92
N ASN A 31 1.77 6.77 2.77
CA ASN A 31 2.65 6.49 1.64
C ASN A 31 3.98 7.23 1.80
N ALA A 32 5.07 6.52 1.53
CA ALA A 32 6.41 7.06 1.67
C ALA A 32 7.38 6.40 0.68
N GLU A 33 8.47 7.09 0.36
CA GLU A 33 9.59 6.54 -0.41
C GLU A 33 10.79 6.34 0.53
N ILE A 34 11.42 5.17 0.43
CA ILE A 34 12.65 4.85 1.18
C ILE A 34 13.81 5.65 0.59
N LEU A 35 14.39 6.54 1.41
CA LEU A 35 15.60 7.29 1.09
C LEU A 35 16.85 6.54 1.51
N GLU A 36 16.83 5.91 2.68
CA GLU A 36 17.96 5.20 3.27
C GLU A 36 17.48 3.98 4.05
N ILE A 37 18.30 2.92 4.06
CA ILE A 37 18.04 1.68 4.80
C ILE A 37 19.10 1.58 5.89
N ASN A 38 18.69 1.55 7.16
CA ASN A 38 19.60 1.44 8.29
C ASN A 38 19.62 0.00 8.82
N THR A 39 20.65 -0.76 8.47
CA THR A 39 20.82 -2.14 8.92
C THR A 39 21.23 -2.28 10.37
N GLU A 40 21.85 -1.26 10.97
CA GLU A 40 22.30 -1.29 12.37
C GLU A 40 21.13 -1.12 13.35
N LEU A 41 20.27 -0.13 13.09
CA LEU A 41 19.08 0.19 13.88
C LEU A 41 17.79 -0.42 13.31
N LYS A 42 17.91 -1.25 12.27
CA LYS A 42 16.81 -1.93 11.55
C LYS A 42 15.62 -1.01 11.28
N GLY A 43 15.74 -0.17 10.26
CA GLY A 43 14.66 0.72 9.85
C GLY A 43 14.91 1.44 8.53
N PHE A 44 14.05 2.42 8.24
CA PHE A 44 14.06 3.19 7.00
C PHE A 44 14.04 4.68 7.29
N VAL A 45 14.87 5.47 6.61
CA VAL A 45 14.63 6.91 6.48
C VAL A 45 13.74 7.10 5.27
N VAL A 46 12.60 7.76 5.43
CA VAL A 46 11.59 7.90 4.39
C VAL A 46 11.19 9.36 4.19
N LYS A 47 10.74 9.68 2.97
CA LYS A 47 9.98 10.91 2.68
C LYS A 47 8.52 10.56 2.42
N SER A 48 7.58 11.39 2.86
CA SER A 48 6.18 11.13 2.52
C SER A 48 5.89 11.40 1.03
N LEU A 49 4.98 10.60 0.46
CA LEU A 49 4.42 10.82 -0.88
C LEU A 49 3.08 11.58 -0.83
N ASP A 50 2.47 11.68 0.34
CA ASP A 50 1.20 12.36 0.55
C ASP A 50 1.43 13.82 0.99
N LYS A 51 0.56 14.74 0.52
CA LYS A 51 0.58 16.14 0.99
C LYS A 51 0.11 16.21 2.44
N ASP A 52 0.73 17.07 3.23
CA ASP A 52 0.38 17.33 4.63
C ASP A 52 0.44 16.09 5.56
N SER A 53 1.31 15.13 5.23
CA SER A 53 1.53 13.92 6.02
C SER A 53 2.30 14.18 7.31
N ILE A 54 1.98 13.41 8.35
CA ILE A 54 2.70 13.43 9.64
C ILE A 54 4.14 12.92 9.54
N LEU A 55 4.51 12.23 8.46
CA LEU A 55 5.87 11.74 8.21
C LEU A 55 6.86 12.85 7.80
N CYS A 56 6.39 14.08 7.55
CA CYS A 56 7.23 15.22 7.16
C CYS A 56 8.13 14.91 5.93
N GLU A 57 9.17 15.73 5.68
CA GLU A 57 10.11 15.51 4.57
C GLU A 57 11.09 14.36 4.81
N LYS A 58 11.46 14.13 6.08
CA LYS A 58 12.35 13.04 6.51
C LYS A 58 11.88 12.49 7.84
N CYS A 59 11.54 11.22 7.89
CA CYS A 59 11.23 10.50 9.12
C CYS A 59 11.94 9.14 9.13
N TYR A 60 12.47 8.76 10.29
CA TYR A 60 12.97 7.42 10.54
C TYR A 60 11.83 6.52 11.03
N ILE A 61 11.54 5.48 10.26
CA ILE A 61 10.60 4.41 10.61
C ILE A 61 11.41 3.26 11.20
N SER A 62 11.32 3.09 12.52
CA SER A 62 11.92 1.98 13.22
C SER A 62 11.14 0.68 12.98
N CYS A 63 11.87 -0.35 12.59
CA CYS A 63 11.38 -1.70 12.39
C CYS A 63 12.01 -2.69 13.39
N GLU A 64 12.49 -2.18 14.53
CA GLU A 64 13.15 -2.97 15.57
C GLU A 64 12.19 -3.91 16.30
N SER A 65 10.88 -3.61 16.32
CA SER A 65 9.88 -4.49 16.91
C SER A 65 9.89 -5.88 16.24
N ASP A 66 9.85 -6.94 17.04
CA ASP A 66 9.84 -8.32 16.55
C ASP A 66 8.56 -8.68 15.76
N ASN A 67 7.52 -7.85 15.88
CA ASN A 67 6.21 -8.07 15.26
C ASN A 67 5.95 -7.16 14.05
N VAL A 68 7.00 -6.68 13.37
CA VAL A 68 6.84 -5.91 12.12
C VAL A 68 6.51 -6.87 10.98
N TYR A 69 5.35 -6.68 10.36
CA TYR A 69 4.94 -7.41 9.17
C TYR A 69 5.46 -6.72 7.91
N TYR A 70 6.09 -7.48 7.03
CA TYR A 70 6.57 -6.98 5.74
C TYR A 70 5.80 -7.69 4.64
N ILE A 71 5.14 -6.94 3.76
CA ILE A 71 4.23 -7.52 2.76
C ILE A 71 4.35 -6.81 1.42
N TYR A 72 4.25 -7.56 0.34
CA TYR A 72 4.01 -7.04 -1.00
C TYR A 72 2.55 -7.33 -1.37
N ALA A 73 1.90 -6.37 -2.03
CA ALA A 73 0.60 -6.56 -2.65
C ALA A 73 0.69 -6.23 -4.14
N ASP A 74 0.33 -7.20 -4.97
CA ASP A 74 0.21 -7.01 -6.40
C ASP A 74 -1.10 -6.27 -6.71
N ASN A 75 -0.99 -5.12 -7.38
CA ASN A 75 -2.15 -4.27 -7.65
C ASN A 75 -3.02 -4.80 -8.79
N GLU A 76 -2.48 -5.67 -9.67
CA GLU A 76 -3.21 -6.24 -10.81
C GLU A 76 -3.94 -7.52 -10.40
N THR A 77 -3.27 -8.40 -9.66
CA THR A 77 -3.81 -9.73 -9.28
C THR A 77 -4.46 -9.72 -7.90
N GLY A 78 -4.08 -8.78 -7.02
CA GLY A 78 -4.48 -8.77 -5.62
C GLY A 78 -3.76 -9.83 -4.76
N GLU A 79 -2.78 -10.53 -5.31
CA GLU A 79 -1.98 -11.50 -4.57
C GLU A 79 -1.05 -10.78 -3.59
N THR A 80 -0.90 -11.37 -2.40
CA THR A 80 0.01 -10.88 -1.37
C THR A 80 1.17 -11.84 -1.17
N LYS A 81 2.35 -11.28 -0.91
CA LYS A 81 3.56 -12.06 -0.62
C LYS A 81 4.21 -11.54 0.65
N ASP A 82 4.54 -12.46 1.56
CA ASP A 82 5.36 -12.13 2.72
C ASP A 82 6.78 -11.76 2.29
N LEU A 83 7.27 -10.66 2.84
CA LEU A 83 8.63 -10.16 2.64
C LEU A 83 9.43 -10.24 3.94
N SER A 84 10.70 -9.91 3.82
CA SER A 84 11.60 -9.63 4.92
C SER A 84 12.12 -8.20 4.81
N TYR A 85 12.72 -7.71 5.89
CA TYR A 85 13.40 -6.41 5.91
C TYR A 85 14.42 -6.25 4.77
N ASN A 86 15.12 -7.32 4.40
CA ASN A 86 16.18 -7.30 3.38
C ASN A 86 15.65 -7.26 1.94
N ASP A 87 14.34 -7.41 1.73
CA ASP A 87 13.75 -7.34 0.39
C ASP A 87 13.53 -5.90 -0.10
N TYR A 88 13.62 -4.92 0.80
CA TYR A 88 13.44 -3.50 0.51
C TYR A 88 14.72 -2.86 -0.05
N ARG A 89 14.53 -1.83 -0.86
CA ARG A 89 15.57 -1.09 -1.57
C ARG A 89 15.32 0.40 -1.45
N VAL A 90 16.40 1.18 -1.51
CA VAL A 90 16.29 2.63 -1.66
C VAL A 90 15.52 2.94 -2.95
N GLY A 91 14.59 3.89 -2.86
CA GLY A 91 13.67 4.26 -3.93
C GLY A 91 12.40 3.42 -4.00
N ASP A 92 12.24 2.38 -3.18
CA ASP A 92 10.94 1.73 -3.05
C ASP A 92 9.92 2.70 -2.43
N GLU A 93 8.75 2.73 -3.04
CA GLU A 93 7.52 3.27 -2.47
C GLU A 93 6.90 2.20 -1.58
N ILE A 94 6.58 2.61 -0.35
CA ILE A 94 6.00 1.79 0.68
C ILE A 94 4.78 2.48 1.30
N THR A 95 3.96 1.68 1.97
CA THR A 95 2.97 2.18 2.91
C THR A 95 3.32 1.67 4.31
N VAL A 96 3.31 2.56 5.29
CA VAL A 96 3.63 2.23 6.69
C VAL A 96 2.48 2.54 7.63
N ASP A 97 2.28 1.66 8.60
CA ASP A 97 1.38 1.94 9.72
C ASP A 97 2.13 2.76 10.77
N VAL A 98 1.65 3.97 11.04
CA VAL A 98 2.24 4.90 11.99
C VAL A 98 1.12 5.53 12.83
N ASN A 99 1.26 5.45 14.15
CA ASN A 99 0.32 6.05 15.09
C ASN A 99 0.68 7.52 15.40
N SER A 100 1.98 7.79 15.57
CA SER A 100 2.51 9.12 15.88
C SER A 100 3.94 9.27 15.34
N VAL A 101 4.34 10.51 15.12
CA VAL A 101 5.72 10.87 14.79
C VAL A 101 6.23 11.82 15.85
N GLU A 102 7.34 11.46 16.48
CA GLU A 102 7.99 12.26 17.51
C GLU A 102 9.41 12.61 17.04
N ASN A 103 9.69 13.91 16.84
CA ASN A 103 11.00 14.40 16.42
C ASN A 103 11.56 13.70 15.15
N GLY A 104 10.69 13.40 14.18
CA GLY A 104 11.10 12.71 12.96
C GLY A 104 11.37 11.22 13.14
N TYR A 105 10.90 10.61 14.23
CA TYR A 105 10.98 9.18 14.49
C TYR A 105 9.58 8.59 14.65
N SER A 106 9.39 7.35 14.18
CA SER A 106 8.18 6.59 14.43
C SER A 106 8.43 5.09 14.53
N LEU A 107 7.57 4.40 15.25
CA LEU A 107 7.48 2.94 15.27
C LEU A 107 6.45 2.49 14.24
N THR A 108 6.73 1.37 13.58
CA THR A 108 5.74 0.71 12.74
C THR A 108 5.48 -0.73 13.16
N SER A 109 4.29 -1.22 12.86
CA SER A 109 3.94 -2.64 12.94
C SER A 109 3.83 -3.28 11.56
N ARG A 110 3.82 -2.50 10.48
CA ARG A 110 3.67 -3.00 9.11
C ARG A 110 4.38 -2.10 8.12
N VAL A 111 5.14 -2.74 7.24
CA VAL A 111 5.70 -2.14 6.04
C VAL A 111 5.14 -2.89 4.84
N GLN A 112 4.45 -2.18 3.96
CA GLN A 112 3.93 -2.73 2.72
C GLN A 112 4.72 -2.15 1.54
N LEU A 113 5.32 -3.01 0.71
CA LEU A 113 5.89 -2.62 -0.57
C LEU A 113 4.76 -2.36 -1.58
N ILE A 114 4.71 -1.14 -2.14
CA ILE A 114 3.73 -0.77 -3.17
C ILE A 114 4.37 -0.55 -4.54
N THR A 115 5.69 -0.37 -4.62
CA THR A 115 6.42 -0.44 -5.90
C THR A 115 6.19 -1.78 -6.58
N GLN A 116 5.59 -1.73 -7.77
CA GLN A 116 5.35 -2.92 -8.59
C GLN A 116 6.66 -3.32 -9.29
N ARG A 117 7.24 -4.44 -8.85
CA ARG A 117 8.47 -5.00 -9.41
C ARG A 117 8.06 -6.07 -10.43
N LYS A 118 8.24 -5.78 -11.71
CA LYS A 118 8.02 -6.74 -12.80
C LYS A 118 9.13 -7.79 -12.87
#